data_AF-A0A1M2V8C4-F1
#
_entry.id   AF-A0A1M2V8C4-F1
#
_cell.length_a   1.000
_cell.length_b   1.000
_cell.length_c   1.000
_cell.angle_alpha   90.00
_cell.angle_beta   90.00
_cell.angle_gamma   90.00
#
_symmetry.space_group_name_H-M   'P 1'
#
loop_
_entity.id
_entity.type
_entity.pdbx_description
1 polymer ?
#
loop_
_entity_poly.entity_id
_entity_poly.type
_entity_poly.pdbx_seq_one_letter_code
_entity_poly.pdbx_strand_id
1 'polypeptide(L)'
;MPNPAPSSSALPLPPDTSTSCTTDDTTPTASKRVRALHIRELVNFSDTRELAQVMLDVVTAYKHLYEDAGILHGDINPNTIAICAFPGEPGVRAVGALVDCDEPLRTVKS
;
A
#
# COMPACT_ATOMS: atom_id res chain seq x y z
N MET A 1 8.29 -3.64 -63.44
CA MET A 1 9.74 -3.36 -63.43
C MET A 1 10.33 -3.87 -62.11
N PRO A 2 11.57 -4.36 -62.12
CA PRO A 2 12.09 -5.36 -61.20
C PRO A 2 12.57 -4.79 -59.86
N ASN A 3 12.60 -5.67 -58.84
CA ASN A 3 13.32 -5.46 -57.59
C ASN A 3 14.83 -5.71 -57.82
N PRO A 4 15.71 -4.91 -57.20
CA PRO A 4 16.96 -5.47 -56.69
C PRO A 4 17.29 -4.96 -55.27
N ALA A 5 17.48 -5.90 -54.33
CA ALA A 5 18.50 -5.77 -53.27
C ALA A 5 19.85 -6.28 -53.86
N PRO A 6 21.03 -6.23 -53.18
CA PRO A 6 21.37 -5.74 -51.84
C PRO A 6 22.70 -4.90 -51.81
N SER A 7 23.11 -4.43 -50.62
CA SER A 7 24.49 -4.48 -50.07
C SER A 7 24.93 -3.23 -49.30
N SER A 8 25.17 -3.47 -48.00
CA SER A 8 26.38 -3.11 -47.25
C SER A 8 26.83 -1.64 -47.19
N SER A 9 26.82 -1.06 -45.99
CA SER A 9 28.04 -0.51 -45.34
C SER A 9 27.75 0.05 -43.95
N ALA A 10 28.56 -0.42 -42.99
CA ALA A 10 29.11 0.28 -41.83
C ALA A 10 28.19 0.86 -40.72
N LEU A 11 28.33 0.27 -39.53
CA LEU A 11 28.05 0.86 -38.22
C LEU A 11 28.82 2.17 -37.99
N PRO A 12 28.27 3.10 -37.21
CA PRO A 12 29.04 3.64 -36.09
C PRO A 12 28.31 3.59 -34.73
N LEU A 13 29.11 3.35 -33.69
CA LEU A 13 28.81 3.30 -32.26
C LEU A 13 28.17 4.59 -31.68
N PRO A 14 27.50 4.49 -30.51
CA PRO A 14 26.69 5.57 -29.93
C PRO A 14 27.55 6.71 -29.35
N PRO A 15 27.03 7.96 -29.32
CA PRO A 15 27.63 9.02 -28.53
C PRO A 15 27.31 8.82 -27.04
N ASP A 16 28.38 8.79 -26.23
CA ASP A 16 28.38 8.79 -24.78
C ASP A 16 27.46 9.88 -24.22
N THR A 17 26.25 9.48 -23.81
CA THR A 17 25.42 10.29 -22.93
C THR A 17 25.86 9.96 -21.52
N SER A 18 26.79 10.76 -21.00
CA SER A 18 27.12 10.83 -19.58
C SER A 18 25.86 11.20 -18.81
N THR A 19 25.07 10.17 -18.48
CA THR A 19 23.95 10.25 -17.58
C THR A 19 24.55 10.48 -16.20
N SER A 20 24.62 11.76 -15.83
CA SER A 20 24.76 12.22 -14.47
C SER A 20 23.71 11.50 -13.63
N CYS A 21 24.13 10.45 -12.92
CA CYS A 21 23.35 9.87 -11.84
C CYS A 21 23.28 10.92 -10.74
N THR A 22 22.23 11.74 -10.79
CA THR A 22 21.74 12.44 -9.61
C THR A 22 21.36 11.34 -8.64
N THR A 23 22.24 11.07 -7.68
CA THR A 23 21.89 10.36 -6.47
C THR A 23 20.81 11.20 -5.81
N ASP A 24 19.55 10.80 -6.00
CA ASP A 24 18.47 11.23 -5.13
C ASP A 24 18.86 10.75 -3.73
N ASP A 25 19.45 11.66 -2.97
CA ASP A 25 19.58 11.59 -1.53
C ASP A 25 18.16 11.70 -0.95
N THR A 26 17.38 10.64 -1.13
CA THR A 26 16.13 10.45 -0.42
C THR A 26 16.52 10.11 1.00
N THR A 27 16.86 11.14 1.75
CA THR A 27 16.98 11.07 3.20
C THR A 27 15.68 10.44 3.72
N PRO A 28 15.74 9.28 4.40
CA PRO A 28 14.55 8.65 4.93
C PRO A 28 13.95 9.60 5.95
N THR A 29 12.80 10.18 5.62
CA THR A 29 12.00 10.98 6.54
C THR A 29 11.73 10.10 7.76
N ALA A 30 12.28 10.51 8.91
CA ALA A 30 12.18 9.76 10.14
C ALA A 30 10.73 9.36 10.40
N SER A 31 10.46 8.06 10.46
CA SER A 31 9.10 7.54 10.63
C SER A 31 8.46 8.14 11.88
N LYS A 32 7.37 8.91 11.72
CA LYS A 32 6.66 9.56 12.83
C LYS A 32 6.07 8.46 13.72
N ARG A 33 6.68 8.25 14.88
CA ARG A 33 6.18 7.27 15.87
C ARG A 33 4.88 7.81 16.49
N VAL A 34 3.79 7.07 16.30
CA VAL A 34 2.52 7.34 16.99
C VAL A 34 2.70 7.07 18.49
N ARG A 35 2.37 8.05 19.33
CA ARG A 35 2.55 7.96 20.79
C ARG A 35 1.26 7.63 21.54
N ALA A 36 0.12 8.03 20.98
CA ALA A 36 -1.19 7.83 21.57
C ALA A 36 -2.21 7.64 20.45
N LEU A 37 -3.18 6.76 20.71
CA LEU A 37 -4.26 6.41 19.79
C LEU A 37 -5.51 6.13 20.61
N HIS A 38 -6.63 6.69 20.19
CA HIS A 38 -7.95 6.36 20.70
C HIS A 38 -8.57 5.34 19.76
N ILE A 39 -8.85 4.14 20.29
CA ILE A 39 -9.47 3.05 19.53
C ILE A 39 -10.98 3.06 19.80
N ARG A 40 -11.78 3.04 18.74
CA ARG A 40 -13.24 2.93 18.81
C ARG A 40 -13.71 1.74 17.99
N GLU A 41 -14.81 1.14 18.42
CA GLU A 41 -15.55 0.15 17.61
C GLU A 41 -16.09 0.80 16.33
N LEU A 42 -16.24 0.02 15.27
CA LEU A 42 -16.75 0.51 13.98
C LEU A 42 -18.10 1.21 14.12
N VAL A 43 -18.97 0.76 15.04
CA VAL A 43 -20.30 1.34 15.26
C VAL A 43 -20.27 2.77 15.81
N ASN A 44 -19.15 3.21 16.39
CA ASN A 44 -18.98 4.52 17.01
C ASN A 44 -18.33 5.55 16.06
N PHE A 45 -18.64 5.45 14.77
CA PHE A 45 -18.24 6.45 13.77
C PHE A 45 -19.00 7.77 13.99
N SER A 46 -18.35 8.87 13.65
CA SER A 46 -18.81 10.25 13.89
C SER A 46 -19.72 10.73 12.76
N ASP A 47 -19.42 10.33 11.52
CA ASP A 47 -20.22 10.62 10.34
C ASP A 47 -20.04 9.56 9.23
N THR A 48 -20.92 9.57 8.24
CA THR A 48 -20.89 8.61 7.12
C THR A 48 -19.61 8.68 6.29
N ARG A 49 -18.94 9.84 6.24
CA ARG A 49 -17.68 10.01 5.50
C ARG A 49 -16.54 9.30 6.23
N GLU A 50 -16.49 9.40 7.56
CA GLU A 50 -15.56 8.64 8.39
C GLU A 50 -15.77 7.14 8.18
N LEU A 51 -17.01 6.67 8.25
CA LEU A 51 -17.33 5.26 8.02
C LEU A 51 -16.89 4.79 6.63
N ALA A 52 -17.27 5.50 5.58
CA ALA A 52 -16.92 5.14 4.21
C ALA A 52 -15.41 4.99 4.02
N GLN A 53 -14.63 5.87 4.65
CA GLN A 53 -13.20 5.78 4.50
C GLN A 53 -12.52 4.79 5.45
N VAL A 54 -13.04 4.56 6.66
CA VAL A 54 -12.61 3.44 7.49
C VAL A 54 -12.77 2.13 6.72
N MET A 55 -13.89 1.95 6.01
CA MET A 55 -14.11 0.77 5.17
C MET A 55 -13.11 0.68 4.01
N LEU A 56 -12.76 1.80 3.37
CA LEU A 56 -11.73 1.82 2.34
C LEU A 56 -10.36 1.41 2.89
N ASP A 57 -9.98 1.92 4.07
CA ASP A 57 -8.73 1.59 4.74
C ASP A 57 -8.67 0.08 5.05
N VAL A 58 -9.78 -0.50 5.53
CA VAL A 58 -9.91 -1.94 5.82
C VAL A 58 -9.79 -2.80 4.56
N VAL A 59 -10.50 -2.45 3.48
CA VAL A 59 -10.41 -3.19 2.20
C VAL A 59 -8.98 -3.15 1.66
N THR A 60 -8.31 -2.01 1.81
CA THR A 60 -6.91 -1.85 1.41
C THR A 60 -5.99 -2.73 2.26
N ALA A 61 -6.16 -2.72 3.58
CA ALA A 61 -5.41 -3.60 4.49
C ALA A 61 -5.63 -5.09 4.18
N TYR A 62 -6.89 -5.47 3.90
CA TYR A 62 -7.25 -6.84 3.53
C TYR A 62 -6.57 -7.28 2.22
N LYS A 63 -6.54 -6.39 1.22
CA LYS A 63 -5.84 -6.65 -0.04
C LYS A 63 -4.35 -6.93 0.20
N HIS A 64 -3.69 -6.09 1.00
CA HIS A 64 -2.28 -6.28 1.35
C HIS A 64 -2.05 -7.57 2.13
N LEU A 65 -2.92 -7.90 3.09
CA LEU A 65 -2.82 -9.16 3.84
C LEU A 65 -2.90 -10.37 2.91
N TYR A 66 -3.77 -10.32 1.90
CA TYR A 66 -3.91 -11.39 0.92
C TYR A 66 -2.74 -11.44 -0.08
N GLU A 67 -2.38 -10.32 -0.71
CA GLU A 67 -1.36 -10.27 -1.75
C GLU A 67 0.06 -10.47 -1.20
N ASP A 68 0.37 -9.86 -0.05
CA ASP A 68 1.73 -9.85 0.51
C ASP A 68 2.00 -11.06 1.42
N ALA A 69 0.99 -11.53 2.17
CA ALA A 69 1.14 -12.63 3.12
C ALA A 69 0.43 -13.93 2.69
N GLY A 70 -0.43 -13.89 1.65
CA GLY A 70 -1.23 -15.05 1.25
C GLY A 70 -2.29 -15.45 2.28
N ILE A 71 -2.66 -14.53 3.18
CA ILE A 71 -3.58 -14.79 4.29
C ILE A 71 -4.96 -14.22 3.95
N LEU A 72 -5.99 -15.04 4.14
CA LEU A 72 -7.38 -14.62 4.07
C LEU A 72 -7.91 -14.55 5.51
N HIS A 73 -8.17 -13.35 6.02
CA HIS A 73 -8.61 -13.15 7.42
C HIS A 73 -9.91 -13.91 7.73
N GLY A 74 -10.80 -14.11 6.75
CA GLY A 74 -11.98 -14.98 6.87
C GLY A 74 -13.13 -14.44 7.74
N ASP A 75 -12.85 -13.51 8.65
CA ASP A 75 -13.82 -12.91 9.58
C ASP A 75 -13.87 -11.38 9.45
N ILE A 76 -14.57 -10.91 8.41
CA ILE A 76 -14.84 -9.47 8.24
C ILE A 76 -16.18 -9.15 8.91
N ASN A 77 -16.13 -8.57 10.11
CA ASN A 77 -17.29 -8.12 10.84
C ASN A 77 -16.99 -6.80 11.61
N PRO A 78 -18.00 -6.09 12.12
CA PRO A 78 -17.78 -4.82 12.82
C PRO A 78 -16.90 -4.89 14.07
N ASN A 79 -16.74 -6.07 14.68
CA ASN A 79 -15.90 -6.29 15.85
C ASN A 79 -14.43 -6.57 15.48
N THR A 80 -14.14 -6.99 14.25
CA THR A 80 -12.78 -7.17 13.71
C THR A 80 -12.25 -5.91 13.03
N ILE A 81 -13.03 -4.82 13.05
CA ILE A 81 -12.65 -3.53 12.48
C ILE A 81 -12.59 -2.48 13.59
N ALA A 82 -11.44 -1.80 13.68
CA ALA A 82 -11.20 -0.73 14.63
C ALA A 82 -11.05 0.63 13.94
N ILE A 83 -11.58 1.68 14.57
CA ILE A 83 -11.33 3.06 14.19
C ILE A 83 -10.21 3.61 15.06
N CYS A 84 -9.11 3.98 14.43
CA CYS A 84 -7.91 4.54 15.04
C CYS A 84 -7.92 6.07 14.91
N ALA A 85 -8.25 6.78 16.00
CA ALA A 85 -8.25 8.24 16.06
C ALA A 85 -7.06 8.80 16.85
N PHE A 86 -6.44 9.88 16.37
CA PHE A 86 -5.22 10.43 16.96
C PHE A 86 -5.54 11.64 17.86
N PRO A 87 -5.36 11.53 19.19
CA PRO A 87 -5.67 12.63 20.09
C PRO A 87 -4.68 13.79 19.90
N GLY A 88 -5.20 15.02 19.87
CA GLY A 88 -4.38 16.24 19.92
C GLY A 88 -3.92 16.81 18.57
N GLU A 89 -4.28 16.20 17.44
CA GLU A 89 -4.01 16.78 16.12
C GLU A 89 -5.33 17.14 15.40
N PRO A 90 -5.82 18.39 15.53
CA PRO A 90 -7.01 18.83 14.83
C PRO A 90 -6.82 18.69 13.31
N GLY A 91 -7.74 17.97 12.67
CA GLY A 91 -7.69 17.70 11.23
C GLY A 91 -6.98 16.39 10.84
N VAL A 92 -6.36 15.67 11.79
CA VAL A 92 -5.88 14.32 11.51
C VAL A 92 -7.06 13.36 11.42
N ARG A 93 -7.20 12.75 10.25
CA ARG A 93 -8.27 11.82 9.95
C ARG A 93 -8.08 10.53 10.76
N ALA A 94 -9.17 9.98 11.29
CA ALA A 94 -9.19 8.62 11.80
C ALA A 94 -8.89 7.61 10.68
N VAL A 95 -8.28 6.48 11.05
CA VAL A 95 -7.87 5.42 10.12
C VAL A 95 -8.61 4.13 10.47
N GLY A 96 -9.02 3.37 9.46
CA GLY A 96 -9.54 2.01 9.66
C GLY A 96 -8.41 1.00 9.84
N ALA A 97 -8.57 0.12 10.83
CA ALA A 97 -7.65 -0.99 11.08
C ALA A 97 -8.40 -2.32 11.10
N LEU A 98 -7.79 -3.34 10.51
CA LEU A 98 -8.27 -4.72 10.54
C LEU A 98 -7.54 -5.47 11.66
N VAL A 99 -8.29 -6.09 12.56
CA VAL A 99 -7.77 -6.81 13.73
C VAL A 99 -7.82 -8.31 13.46
N ASP A 100 -6.69 -8.84 13.01
CA ASP A 100 -6.49 -10.27 12.81
C ASP A 100 -5.76 -10.86 14.02
N CYS A 101 -6.50 -11.61 14.86
CA CYS A 101 -5.95 -12.26 16.06
C CYS A 101 -5.84 -13.78 15.91
N ASP A 102 -6.23 -14.33 14.76
CA ASP A 102 -6.20 -15.77 14.56
C ASP A 102 -4.84 -16.23 14.01
N GLU A 103 -4.44 -17.45 14.39
CA GLU A 103 -3.25 -18.06 13.82
C GLU A 103 -3.51 -18.30 12.33
N PRO A 104 -2.70 -17.72 11.42
CA PRO A 104 -3.04 -17.74 10.01
C PRO A 104 -3.16 -19.18 9.54
N LEU A 105 -4.31 -19.53 8.95
CA LEU A 105 -4.53 -20.81 8.31
C LEU A 105 -3.48 -20.99 7.22
N ARG A 106 -2.36 -21.64 7.57
CA ARG A 106 -1.28 -21.93 6.62
C ARG A 106 -1.89 -22.81 5.53
N THR A 107 -1.95 -22.29 4.31
CA THR A 107 -2.23 -23.14 3.16
C THR A 107 -1.08 -24.14 3.06
N VAL A 108 -1.38 -25.41 3.30
CA VAL A 108 -0.46 -26.51 3.03
C VAL A 108 -0.29 -26.52 1.52
N LYS A 109 0.85 -26.01 1.02
CA LYS A 109 1.22 -26.19 -0.38
C LYS A 109 1.28 -27.70 -0.64
N SER A 110 0.34 -28.19 -1.44
CA SER A 110 0.41 -29.50 -2.10
C SER A 110 1.38 -29.47 -3.25
#